data_AF-A0A661RG53-F1
#
_entry.id   AF-A0A661RG53-F1
#
_cell.length_a   1.000
_cell.length_b   1.000
_cell.length_c   1.000
_cell.angle_alpha   90.00
_cell.angle_beta   90.00
_cell.angle_gamma   90.00
#
_symmetry.space_group_name_H-M   'P 1'
#
loop_
_entity.id
_entity.type
_entity.pdbx_description
1 polymer ?
#
loop_
_entity_poly.entity_id
_entity_poly.type
_entity_poly.pdbx_seq_one_letter_code
_entity_poly.pdbx_strand_id
1 'polypeptide(L)'
;MPKEITHWTLAATVANKLPKCSLFFDPIRSHPNLFLLGAITPDIPFYYLAGPKTALIQALSAPFHGTDGRALLPALTFLDNYPDQNPAALAFAAGVICHLLADTLFHPLVYYFAGMDGLHPGATARHRKFETAMDLYFLHLSQGRSPVSLARVIKNLEVSTGQGCRFMAE
;
A
#
# COMPACT_ATOMS: atom_id res chain seq x y z
N MET A 1 -8.11 -2.02 5.35
CA MET A 1 -7.85 -0.91 4.44
C MET A 1 -8.74 -1.01 3.21
N PRO A 2 -9.06 0.09 2.50
CA PRO A 2 -9.55 -0.01 1.13
C PRO A 2 -8.75 -1.06 0.35
N LYS A 3 -9.41 -1.83 -0.52
CA LYS A 3 -8.72 -2.90 -1.23
C LYS A 3 -7.81 -2.32 -2.33
N GLU A 4 -7.12 -3.17 -3.08
CA GLU A 4 -6.01 -2.77 -3.96
C GLU A 4 -6.43 -1.73 -5.01
N ILE A 5 -7.67 -1.82 -5.51
CA ILE A 5 -8.17 -0.92 -6.56
C ILE A 5 -8.32 0.49 -6.00
N THR A 6 -8.84 0.65 -4.79
CA THR A 6 -8.95 1.96 -4.15
C THR A 6 -7.58 2.58 -3.96
N HIS A 7 -6.62 1.85 -3.39
CA HIS A 7 -5.25 2.37 -3.21
C HIS A 7 -4.58 2.73 -4.54
N TRP A 8 -4.69 1.89 -5.57
CA TRP A 8 -4.14 2.21 -6.89
C TRP A 8 -4.83 3.40 -7.54
N THR A 9 -6.14 3.55 -7.38
CA THR A 9 -6.88 4.69 -7.95
C THR A 9 -6.45 6.00 -7.28
N LEU A 10 -6.30 6.01 -5.95
CA LEU A 10 -5.81 7.16 -5.21
C LEU A 10 -4.34 7.46 -5.55
N ALA A 11 -3.47 6.44 -5.57
CA ALA A 11 -2.07 6.58 -5.95
C ALA A 11 -1.91 7.13 -7.37
N ALA A 12 -2.65 6.61 -8.35
CA ALA A 12 -2.63 7.12 -9.72
C ALA A 12 -3.10 8.58 -9.79
N THR A 13 -4.10 8.96 -8.98
CA THR A 13 -4.55 10.35 -8.87
C THR A 13 -3.46 11.25 -8.30
N VAL A 14 -2.75 10.79 -7.26
CA VAL A 14 -1.60 11.49 -6.67
C VAL A 14 -0.50 11.67 -7.71
N ALA A 15 -0.09 10.62 -8.41
CA ALA A 15 0.95 10.68 -9.43
C ALA A 15 0.63 11.72 -10.54
N ASN A 16 -0.64 11.83 -10.93
CA ASN A 16 -1.09 12.78 -11.94
C ASN A 16 -1.12 14.23 -11.44
N LYS A 17 -1.42 14.46 -10.16
CA LYS A 17 -1.58 15.79 -9.57
C LYS A 17 -0.37 16.29 -8.79
N LEU A 18 0.66 15.47 -8.62
CA LEU A 18 1.81 15.81 -7.80
C LEU A 18 2.53 17.05 -8.37
N PRO A 19 2.81 18.08 -7.54
CA PRO A 19 3.51 19.28 -7.98
C PRO A 19 4.94 18.98 -8.46
N LYS A 20 5.40 19.68 -9.51
CA LYS A 20 6.76 19.57 -10.06
C LYS A 20 7.87 19.85 -9.05
N CYS A 21 7.58 20.66 -8.01
CA CYS A 21 8.53 20.97 -6.95
C CYS A 21 8.61 19.89 -5.85
N SER A 22 7.77 18.85 -5.90
CA SER A 22 7.82 17.75 -4.93
C SER A 22 9.07 16.90 -5.15
N LEU A 23 9.74 16.52 -4.07
CA LEU A 23 10.85 15.55 -4.09
C LEU A 23 10.44 14.22 -4.74
N PHE A 24 9.16 13.85 -4.69
CA PHE A 24 8.66 12.59 -5.25
C PHE A 24 8.26 12.69 -6.74
N PHE A 25 8.30 13.89 -7.35
CA PHE A 25 7.80 14.10 -8.71
C PHE A 25 8.55 13.25 -9.75
N ASP A 26 9.87 13.34 -9.77
CA ASP A 26 10.72 12.57 -10.71
C ASP A 26 10.83 11.09 -10.33
N PRO A 27 11.01 10.71 -9.05
CA PRO A 27 10.96 9.31 -8.61
C PRO A 27 9.71 8.55 -9.08
N ILE A 28 8.51 9.10 -8.84
CA ILE A 28 7.26 8.42 -9.21
C ILE A 28 7.11 8.29 -10.73
N ARG A 29 7.59 9.27 -11.50
CA ARG A 29 7.54 9.23 -12.98
C ARG A 29 8.54 8.25 -13.58
N SER A 30 9.71 8.11 -12.96
CA SER A 30 10.76 7.20 -13.41
C SER A 30 10.52 5.75 -12.97
N HIS A 31 9.84 5.53 -11.84
CA HIS A 31 9.56 4.20 -11.29
C HIS A 31 8.07 4.03 -10.93
N PRO A 32 7.15 4.18 -11.90
CA PRO A 32 5.71 4.18 -11.65
C PRO A 32 5.19 2.83 -11.11
N ASN A 33 5.74 1.69 -11.53
CA ASN A 33 5.28 0.39 -11.02
C ASN A 33 5.77 0.14 -9.59
N LEU A 34 6.97 0.57 -9.21
CA LEU A 34 7.40 0.55 -7.80
C LEU A 34 6.52 1.43 -6.91
N PHE A 35 6.14 2.62 -7.36
CA PHE A 35 5.20 3.47 -6.64
C PHE A 35 3.84 2.78 -6.43
N LEU A 36 3.29 2.16 -7.48
CA LEU A 36 2.04 1.40 -7.39
C LEU A 36 2.16 0.13 -6.53
N LEU A 37 3.33 -0.51 -6.50
CA LEU A 37 3.60 -1.63 -5.59
C LEU A 37 3.64 -1.18 -4.13
N GLY A 38 4.34 -0.07 -3.85
CA GLY A 38 4.40 0.51 -2.51
C GLY A 38 3.01 0.86 -1.98
N ALA A 39 2.11 1.36 -2.85
CA ALA A 39 0.73 1.73 -2.50
C ALA A 39 -0.15 0.58 -1.96
N ILE A 40 0.25 -0.67 -2.15
CA ILE A 40 -0.46 -1.85 -1.62
C ILE A 40 0.40 -2.70 -0.68
N THR A 41 1.70 -2.45 -0.59
CA THR A 41 2.64 -3.30 0.15
C THR A 41 2.29 -3.49 1.63
N PRO A 42 1.84 -2.46 2.37
CA PRO A 42 1.49 -2.63 3.78
C PRO A 42 0.44 -3.72 4.04
N ASP A 43 -0.43 -3.99 3.08
CA ASP A 43 -1.49 -4.98 3.16
C ASP A 43 -1.13 -6.36 2.61
N ILE A 44 -0.08 -6.47 1.78
CA ILE A 44 0.29 -7.74 1.12
C ILE A 44 0.36 -8.93 2.10
N PRO A 45 0.97 -8.80 3.30
CA PRO A 45 1.04 -9.93 4.23
C PRO A 45 -0.32 -10.47 4.69
N PHE A 46 -1.39 -9.66 4.72
CA PHE A 46 -2.74 -10.13 5.05
C PHE A 46 -3.34 -11.10 4.03
N TYR A 47 -2.81 -11.13 2.81
CA TYR A 47 -3.24 -12.08 1.76
C TYR A 47 -2.60 -13.46 1.89
N TYR A 48 -1.65 -13.64 2.81
CA TYR A 48 -1.17 -14.97 3.17
C TYR A 48 -2.20 -15.66 4.09
N LEU A 49 -3.22 -16.26 3.48
CA LEU A 49 -4.40 -16.79 4.20
C LEU A 49 -4.16 -18.16 4.84
N ALA A 50 -3.24 -18.95 4.30
CA ALA A 50 -2.95 -20.29 4.79
C ALA A 50 -1.51 -20.70 4.47
N GLY A 51 -0.92 -21.49 5.37
CA GLY A 51 0.42 -22.04 5.24
C GLY A 51 1.29 -21.84 6.48
N PRO A 52 2.55 -22.31 6.44
CA PRO A 52 3.47 -22.17 7.55
C PRO A 52 3.64 -20.71 7.97
N LYS A 53 3.72 -20.46 9.28
CA LYS A 53 3.99 -19.12 9.83
C LYS A 53 2.96 -18.05 9.42
N THR A 54 1.72 -18.43 9.10
CA THR A 54 0.65 -17.49 8.68
C THR A 54 0.52 -16.30 9.63
N ALA A 55 0.39 -16.54 10.93
CA ALA A 55 0.27 -15.47 11.92
C ALA A 55 1.49 -14.55 11.96
N LEU A 56 2.70 -15.10 11.81
CA LEU A 56 3.94 -14.31 11.78
C LEU A 56 4.03 -13.46 10.51
N ILE A 57 3.64 -14.00 9.36
CA ILE A 57 3.63 -13.25 8.10
C ILE A 57 2.62 -12.10 8.19
N GLN A 58 1.38 -12.38 8.62
CA GLN A 58 0.36 -11.34 8.78
C GLN A 58 0.76 -10.27 9.81
N ALA A 59 1.52 -10.64 10.85
CA ALA A 59 2.04 -9.67 11.82
C ALA A 59 3.03 -8.65 11.21
N LEU A 60 3.62 -8.92 10.04
CA LEU A 60 4.47 -7.96 9.34
C LEU A 60 3.72 -6.71 8.88
N SER A 61 2.39 -6.78 8.74
CA SER A 61 1.56 -5.62 8.41
C SER A 61 1.34 -4.69 9.61
N ALA A 62 1.42 -5.20 10.84
CA ALA A 62 1.05 -4.46 12.05
C ALA A 62 1.78 -3.10 12.21
N PRO A 63 3.09 -2.97 11.92
CA PRO A 63 3.79 -1.69 12.04
C PRO A 63 3.23 -0.58 11.15
N PHE A 64 2.61 -0.91 10.02
CA PHE A 64 2.01 0.07 9.11
C PHE A 64 0.60 0.50 9.54
N HIS A 65 -0.05 -0.27 10.41
CA HIS A 65 -1.47 -0.11 10.76
C HIS A 65 -1.67 0.52 12.15
N GLY A 66 -0.63 1.16 12.69
CA GLY A 66 -0.71 1.91 13.94
C GLY A 66 -1.58 3.17 13.80
N THR A 67 -2.20 3.60 14.90
CA THR A 67 -3.05 4.80 14.93
C THR A 67 -2.29 6.11 15.16
N ASP A 68 -0.97 6.05 15.20
CA ASP A 68 -0.11 7.21 15.44
C ASP A 68 1.01 7.31 14.40
N GLY A 69 1.85 8.34 14.52
CA GLY A 69 2.94 8.62 13.58
C GLY A 69 3.98 7.49 13.46
N ARG A 70 3.99 6.49 14.36
CA ARG A 70 4.90 5.34 14.26
C ARG A 70 4.57 4.46 13.05
N ALA A 71 3.38 4.57 12.49
CA ALA A 71 3.01 3.92 11.22
C ALA A 71 3.94 4.28 10.05
N LEU A 72 4.63 5.44 10.13
CA LEU A 72 5.62 5.88 9.14
C LEU A 72 7.01 5.26 9.35
N LEU A 73 7.32 4.73 10.53
CA LEU A 73 8.65 4.22 10.84
C LEU A 73 9.16 3.17 9.85
N PRO A 74 8.36 2.18 9.39
CA PRO A 74 8.84 1.23 8.39
C PRO A 74 9.30 1.89 7.09
N ALA A 75 8.60 2.94 6.64
CA ALA A 75 8.98 3.69 5.43
C ALA A 75 10.23 4.54 5.65
N LEU A 76 10.37 5.17 6.82
CA LEU A 76 11.54 5.96 7.18
C LEU A 76 12.78 5.07 7.33
N THR A 77 12.68 3.98 8.10
CA THR A 77 13.75 2.99 8.26
C THR A 77 14.14 2.36 6.92
N PHE A 78 13.19 2.13 6.01
CA PHE A 78 13.51 1.72 4.65
C PHE A 78 14.37 2.77 3.93
N LEU A 79 13.96 4.04 3.96
CA LEU A 79 14.70 5.13 3.31
C LEU A 79 16.09 5.37 3.92
N ASP A 80 16.28 5.12 5.21
CA ASP A 80 17.59 5.22 5.88
C ASP A 80 18.62 4.24 5.27
N ASN A 81 18.18 3.14 4.66
CA ASN A 81 19.05 2.20 3.94
C ASN A 81 19.42 2.66 2.52
N TYR A 82 18.86 3.78 2.05
CA TYR A 82 19.08 4.37 0.72
C TYR A 82 19.39 5.87 0.81
N PRO A 83 20.51 6.27 1.45
CA PRO A 83 20.81 7.66 1.78
C PRO A 83 21.00 8.58 0.57
N ASP A 84 21.36 8.04 -0.60
CA ASP A 84 21.62 8.81 -1.83
C ASP A 84 20.36 9.29 -2.57
N GLN A 85 19.21 9.40 -1.88
CA GLN A 85 17.93 9.73 -2.49
C GLN A 85 17.62 8.85 -3.71
N ASN A 86 17.87 7.54 -3.58
CA ASN A 86 17.70 6.60 -4.68
C ASN A 86 16.27 6.73 -5.26
N PRO A 87 16.10 7.05 -6.55
CA PRO A 87 14.78 7.31 -7.12
C PRO A 87 13.82 6.11 -7.02
N ALA A 88 14.32 4.88 -7.11
CA ALA A 88 13.51 3.68 -6.96
C ALA A 88 12.99 3.53 -5.52
N ALA A 89 13.86 3.75 -4.53
CA ALA A 89 13.49 3.72 -3.12
C ALA A 89 12.50 4.84 -2.78
N LEU A 90 12.72 6.05 -3.27
CA LEU A 90 11.80 7.19 -3.07
C LEU A 90 10.44 6.92 -3.70
N ALA A 91 10.38 6.34 -4.90
CA ALA A 91 9.11 5.99 -5.54
C ALA A 91 8.33 4.94 -4.75
N PHE A 92 9.00 3.87 -4.32
CA PHE A 92 8.40 2.83 -3.49
C PHE A 92 7.89 3.38 -2.15
N ALA A 93 8.72 4.16 -1.44
CA ALA A 93 8.36 4.78 -0.18
C ALA A 93 7.20 5.77 -0.34
N ALA A 94 7.17 6.55 -1.42
CA ALA A 94 6.03 7.43 -1.73
C ALA A 94 4.72 6.63 -1.91
N GLY A 95 4.79 5.43 -2.48
CA GLY A 95 3.66 4.51 -2.57
C GLY A 95 3.18 4.10 -1.18
N VAL A 96 4.10 3.64 -0.32
CA VAL A 96 3.80 3.25 1.06
C VAL A 96 3.19 4.42 1.84
N ILE A 97 3.74 5.63 1.72
CA ILE A 97 3.18 6.83 2.37
C ILE A 97 1.77 7.13 1.83
N CYS A 98 1.55 7.00 0.53
CA CYS A 98 0.23 7.17 -0.07
C CYS A 98 -0.80 6.18 0.50
N HIS A 99 -0.40 4.93 0.78
CA HIS A 99 -1.23 3.95 1.45
C HIS A 99 -1.63 4.41 2.85
N LEU A 100 -0.64 4.73 3.69
CA LEU A 100 -0.85 5.15 5.08
C LEU A 100 -1.77 6.39 5.20
N LEU A 101 -1.58 7.36 4.30
CA LEU A 101 -2.42 8.55 4.24
C LEU A 101 -3.85 8.24 3.79
N ALA A 102 -4.03 7.34 2.82
CA ALA A 102 -5.35 6.89 2.40
C ALA A 102 -6.08 6.23 3.58
N ASP A 103 -5.45 5.32 4.30
CA ASP A 103 -6.11 4.65 5.42
C ASP A 103 -6.47 5.60 6.54
N THR A 104 -5.57 6.52 6.88
CA THR A 104 -5.83 7.56 7.88
C THR A 104 -7.09 8.35 7.54
N LEU A 105 -7.32 8.66 6.25
CA LEU A 105 -8.48 9.42 5.80
C LEU A 105 -9.76 8.57 5.71
N PHE A 106 -9.66 7.31 5.30
CA PHE A 106 -10.83 6.47 5.05
C PHE A 106 -11.28 5.67 6.28
N HIS A 107 -10.40 5.36 7.22
CA HIS A 107 -10.74 4.54 8.39
C HIS A 107 -11.86 5.10 9.28
N PRO A 108 -11.98 6.42 9.50
CA PRO A 108 -13.16 6.95 10.21
C PRO A 108 -14.48 6.53 9.55
N LEU A 109 -14.55 6.55 8.21
CA LEU A 109 -15.72 6.10 7.45
C LEU A 109 -15.91 4.59 7.55
N VAL A 110 -14.82 3.82 7.40
CA VAL A 110 -14.88 2.35 7.50
C VAL A 110 -15.36 1.91 8.88
N TYR A 111 -14.79 2.48 9.96
CA TYR A 111 -15.20 2.17 11.32
C TYR A 111 -16.63 2.60 11.63
N TYR A 112 -17.11 3.70 11.04
CA TYR A 112 -18.51 4.09 11.18
C TYR A 112 -19.47 3.02 10.65
N PHE A 113 -19.19 2.42 9.49
CA PHE A 113 -20.07 1.41 8.89
C PHE A 113 -19.79 -0.04 9.34
N ALA A 114 -18.55 -0.35 9.72
CA ALA A 114 -18.14 -1.70 10.08
C ALA A 114 -18.12 -1.96 11.60
N GLY A 115 -17.91 -0.91 12.39
CA GLY A 115 -17.49 -1.01 13.79
C GLY A 115 -15.99 -1.31 13.92
N MET A 116 -15.49 -1.22 15.14
CA MET A 116 -14.09 -1.51 15.49
C MET A 116 -13.90 -2.96 15.92
N ASP A 117 -12.83 -3.60 15.46
CA ASP A 117 -12.40 -4.93 15.90
C ASP A 117 -12.10 -4.93 17.41
N GLY A 118 -12.35 -6.06 18.07
CA GLY A 118 -12.28 -6.20 19.53
C GLY A 118 -13.40 -5.50 20.31
N LEU A 119 -14.16 -4.58 19.71
CA LEU A 119 -15.28 -3.89 20.36
C LEU A 119 -16.65 -4.34 19.85
N HIS A 120 -16.80 -4.55 18.55
CA HIS A 120 -18.09 -4.92 17.94
C HIS A 120 -18.01 -6.32 17.31
N PRO A 121 -18.86 -7.28 17.73
CA PRO A 121 -18.90 -8.60 17.12
C PRO A 121 -19.09 -8.54 15.60
N GLY A 122 -18.25 -9.27 14.87
CA GLY A 122 -18.26 -9.32 13.40
C GLY A 122 -17.74 -8.07 12.70
N ALA A 123 -17.11 -7.12 13.42
CA ALA A 123 -16.55 -5.91 12.82
C ALA A 123 -15.58 -6.23 11.68
N THR A 124 -14.64 -7.14 11.88
CA THR A 124 -13.64 -7.51 10.87
C THR A 124 -14.26 -8.03 9.56
N ALA A 125 -15.36 -8.77 9.64
CA ALA A 125 -16.07 -9.23 8.45
C ALA A 125 -16.78 -8.08 7.72
N ARG A 126 -17.45 -7.18 8.46
CA ARG A 126 -18.09 -5.99 7.88
C ARG A 126 -17.06 -5.01 7.31
N HIS A 127 -15.91 -4.88 7.97
CA HIS A 127 -14.77 -4.06 7.58
C HIS A 127 -14.29 -4.49 6.19
N ARG A 128 -13.96 -5.77 6.02
CA ARG A 128 -13.56 -6.34 4.72
C ARG A 128 -14.64 -6.19 3.65
N LYS A 129 -15.93 -6.36 4.03
CA LYS A 129 -17.06 -6.20 3.10
C LYS A 129 -17.19 -4.75 2.61
N PHE A 130 -17.08 -3.78 3.50
CA PHE A 130 -17.18 -2.37 3.17
C PHE A 130 -16.02 -1.92 2.27
N GLU A 131 -14.81 -2.37 2.56
CA GLU A 131 -13.63 -2.07 1.74
C GLU A 131 -13.70 -2.70 0.36
N THR A 132 -14.27 -3.91 0.25
CA THR A 132 -14.58 -4.53 -1.03
C THR A 132 -15.61 -3.70 -1.81
N ALA A 133 -16.62 -3.17 -1.14
CA ALA A 133 -17.61 -2.31 -1.77
C ALA A 133 -17.00 -0.99 -2.29
N MET A 134 -16.04 -0.42 -1.56
CA MET A 134 -15.26 0.73 -2.01
C MET A 134 -14.46 0.42 -3.27
N ASP A 135 -13.79 -0.74 -3.33
CA ASP A 135 -13.08 -1.17 -4.53
C ASP A 135 -13.98 -1.32 -5.75
N LEU A 136 -15.15 -1.94 -5.57
CA LEU A 136 -16.15 -2.04 -6.62
C LEU A 136 -16.65 -0.67 -7.08
N TYR A 137 -16.79 0.29 -6.15
CA TYR A 137 -17.16 1.66 -6.46
C TYR A 137 -16.08 2.37 -7.29
N PHE A 138 -14.81 2.32 -6.88
CA PHE A 138 -13.71 2.92 -7.65
C PHE A 138 -13.49 2.22 -8.99
N LEU A 139 -13.68 0.91 -9.05
CA LEU A 139 -13.68 0.15 -10.31
C LEU A 139 -14.81 0.61 -11.24
N HIS A 140 -16.01 0.84 -10.70
CA HIS A 140 -17.14 1.37 -11.46
C HIS A 140 -16.87 2.77 -11.99
N LEU A 141 -16.31 3.67 -11.18
CA LEU A 141 -15.88 5.01 -11.63
C LEU A 141 -14.83 4.94 -12.76
N SER A 142 -14.03 3.87 -12.76
CA SER A 142 -13.06 3.56 -13.81
C SER A 142 -13.66 2.77 -14.99
N GLN A 143 -14.99 2.79 -15.15
CA GLN A 143 -15.73 2.09 -16.21
C GLN A 143 -15.46 0.58 -16.27
N GLY A 144 -15.27 -0.05 -15.12
CA GLY A 144 -14.98 -1.48 -15.02
C GLY A 144 -13.54 -1.85 -15.38
N ARG A 145 -12.67 -0.87 -15.67
CA ARG A 145 -11.26 -1.10 -15.96
C ARG A 145 -10.44 -0.65 -14.76
N SER A 146 -9.88 -1.61 -14.02
CA SER A 146 -8.87 -1.25 -13.03
C SER A 146 -7.70 -0.59 -13.77
N PRO A 147 -7.23 0.61 -13.36
CA PRO A 147 -6.10 1.27 -14.01
C PRO A 147 -4.80 0.46 -13.86
N VAL A 148 -4.78 -0.52 -12.94
CA VAL A 148 -3.61 -1.28 -12.53
C VAL A 148 -3.99 -2.75 -12.27
N SER A 149 -3.08 -3.68 -12.58
CA SER A 149 -3.17 -5.07 -12.13
C SER A 149 -1.84 -5.52 -11.54
N LEU A 150 -1.89 -6.37 -10.51
CA LEU A 150 -0.70 -6.82 -9.82
C LEU A 150 0.27 -7.55 -10.76
N ALA A 151 -0.27 -8.42 -11.63
CA ALA A 151 0.52 -9.13 -12.63
C ALA A 151 1.26 -8.18 -13.59
N ARG A 152 0.61 -7.08 -14.01
CA ARG A 152 1.25 -6.05 -14.83
C ARG A 152 2.35 -5.33 -14.06
N VAL A 153 2.07 -4.92 -12.82
CA VAL A 153 3.03 -4.21 -11.97
C VAL A 153 4.28 -5.06 -11.77
N ILE A 154 4.13 -6.31 -11.32
CA ILE A 154 5.26 -7.22 -11.06
C ILE A 154 6.08 -7.47 -12.32
N LYS A 155 5.43 -7.70 -13.47
CA LYS A 155 6.13 -7.98 -14.74
C LYS A 155 6.97 -6.81 -15.25
N ASN A 156 6.62 -5.58 -14.88
CA ASN A 156 7.25 -4.36 -15.39
C ASN A 156 7.93 -3.54 -14.28
N LEU A 157 8.34 -4.18 -13.18
CA LEU A 157 9.08 -3.48 -12.12
C LEU A 157 10.38 -2.88 -12.66
N GLU A 158 10.64 -1.64 -12.30
CA GLU A 158 11.79 -0.87 -12.78
C GLU A 158 13.09 -1.17 -12.00
N VAL A 159 13.14 -2.30 -11.28
CA VAL A 159 14.33 -2.77 -10.55
C VAL A 159 14.93 -3.99 -11.23
N SER A 160 16.26 -4.06 -11.30
CA SER A 160 16.93 -5.21 -11.89
C SER A 160 16.68 -6.46 -11.04
N THR A 161 16.36 -7.59 -11.67
CA THR A 161 16.22 -8.90 -11.01
C THR A 161 17.56 -9.44 -10.46
N GLY A 162 18.69 -8.76 -10.72
CA GLY A 162 20.04 -9.17 -10.33
C GLY A 162 20.47 -8.74 -8.93
N GLN A 163 19.75 -7.84 -8.27
CA GLN A 163 19.93 -7.53 -6.85
C GLN A 163 18.91 -8.31 -6.03
N GLY A 164 18.99 -9.64 -6.12
CA GLY A 164 18.12 -10.53 -5.37
C GLY A 164 18.16 -10.22 -3.89
N CYS A 165 16.99 -10.23 -3.24
CA CYS A 165 16.83 -10.25 -1.80
C CYS A 165 17.85 -11.21 -1.19
N ARG A 166 18.90 -10.66 -0.58
CA ARG A 166 19.58 -11.36 0.50
C ARG A 166 18.59 -11.37 1.66
N PHE A 167 17.66 -12.33 1.63
CA PHE A 167 16.96 -12.71 2.85
C PHE A 167 18.07 -13.07 3.84
N MET A 168 18.28 -12.19 4.82
CA MET A 168 19.15 -12.48 5.95
C MET A 168 18.54 -13.68 6.66
N ALA A 169 19.09 -14.86 6.36
CA ALA A 169 19.00 -16.01 7.22
C ALA A 169 20.07 -15.80 8.30
N GLU A 170 19.67 -15.18 9.40
CA GLU A 170 20.28 -15.38 10.72
C GLU A 170 19.18 -15.89 11.67
#